data_AF-A0A9P1AMF2-F1
#
_entry.id   AF-A0A9P1AMF2-F1
#
_cell.length_a   1.000
_cell.length_b   1.000
_cell.length_c   1.000
_cell.angle_alpha   90.00
_cell.angle_beta   90.00
_cell.angle_gamma   90.00
#
_symmetry.space_group_name_H-M   'P 1'
#
loop_
_entity.id
_entity.type
_entity.pdbx_description
1 polymer ?
#
loop_
_entity_poly.entity_id
_entity_poly.type
_entity_poly.pdbx_seq_one_letter_code
_entity_poly.pdbx_strand_id
1 'polypeptide(L)'
;MLLRCAVLSLLSVSVVSFVLPIANLDDCAAPNGTDTAMHWWQCNSGPVQFFNATPYDSTGTNYEYPIHLSKPIVVKTQINNPTNTYVSPNLRNTVNIWKYGGWSGCAWSSVPTLGLLKDLSACEHGVPCPVKPGNQELDVTIDFTQFQQIINLLKDNEPYQLEYLLHDNQSGDDACMMVQAWAYINPMLFRSFLLLVSALFVVSSACDTWPNTTETKVTWWQCSSGPITVSDVNPTDKSGAYEYPIRLTEPLLIATTINDPASTYDTPGLKQTIKVAQWNVNTCGWTNVPTFGLLNNIDACSNGVPCPIKPGNNQVINLELDFSDTPAIINLLKNDKPYQLEYHLHDDVSNEDLCVTFQARALTKTN
;
A
#
# COMPACT_ATOMS: atom_id res chain seq x y z
N MET A 1 5.00 -60.56 54.77
CA MET A 1 3.75 -61.11 54.22
C MET A 1 2.65 -60.07 54.45
N LEU A 2 2.15 -59.47 53.36
CA LEU A 2 0.88 -58.74 53.18
C LEU A 2 0.58 -57.51 54.10
N LEU A 3 0.56 -56.28 53.59
CA LEU A 3 -0.48 -55.58 52.77
C LEU A 3 -1.50 -54.80 53.62
N ARG A 4 -1.54 -53.47 53.45
CA ARG A 4 -2.70 -52.54 53.52
C ARG A 4 -2.18 -51.10 53.34
N CYS A 5 -2.17 -50.55 52.13
CA CYS A 5 -3.27 -49.80 51.49
C CYS A 5 -3.70 -48.56 52.27
N ALA A 6 -3.11 -47.40 51.97
CA ALA A 6 -3.71 -46.09 52.16
C ALA A 6 -3.79 -45.40 50.80
N VAL A 7 -5.02 -45.05 50.43
CA VAL A 7 -5.45 -44.49 49.15
C VAL A 7 -5.05 -43.02 49.09
N LEU A 8 -4.18 -42.65 48.14
CA LEU A 8 -4.02 -41.27 47.69
C LEU A 8 -4.92 -41.08 46.46
N SER A 9 -6.05 -40.42 46.65
CA SER A 9 -6.94 -40.01 45.55
C SER A 9 -6.36 -38.78 44.84
N LEU A 10 -6.14 -38.93 43.53
CA LEU A 10 -5.88 -37.88 42.57
C LEU A 10 -7.01 -36.84 42.57
N LEU A 11 -6.64 -35.55 42.59
CA LEU A 11 -7.47 -34.45 42.10
C LEU A 11 -6.72 -33.78 40.94
N SER A 12 -6.93 -34.32 39.74
CA SER A 12 -6.53 -33.68 38.48
C SER A 12 -7.53 -32.58 38.16
N VAL A 13 -7.22 -31.34 38.53
CA VAL A 13 -7.97 -30.16 38.07
C VAL A 13 -7.65 -29.99 36.58
N SER A 14 -8.60 -30.37 35.73
CA SER A 14 -8.54 -30.13 34.29
C SER A 14 -8.78 -28.63 34.07
N VAL A 15 -7.70 -27.86 33.93
CA VAL A 15 -7.81 -26.48 33.46
C VAL A 15 -8.22 -26.56 31.99
N VAL A 16 -9.51 -26.36 31.73
CA VAL A 16 -10.02 -26.14 30.38
C VAL A 16 -9.53 -24.76 29.96
N SER A 17 -8.36 -24.72 29.35
CA SER A 17 -7.88 -23.53 28.64
C SER A 17 -8.86 -23.26 27.50
N PHE A 18 -9.78 -22.34 27.72
CA PHE A 18 -10.47 -21.65 26.64
C PHE A 18 -9.43 -20.78 25.92
N VAL A 19 -8.74 -21.39 24.95
CA VAL A 19 -8.05 -20.65 23.91
C VAL A 19 -9.15 -20.06 23.05
N LEU A 20 -9.48 -18.79 23.28
CA LEU A 20 -10.25 -18.04 22.29
C LEU A 20 -9.41 -18.02 21.01
N PRO A 21 -9.97 -18.42 19.85
CA PRO A 21 -9.24 -18.34 18.60
C PRO A 21 -8.79 -16.90 18.39
N ILE A 22 -7.49 -16.73 18.13
CA ILE A 22 -6.93 -15.49 17.61
C ILE A 22 -7.71 -15.23 16.33
N ALA A 23 -8.54 -14.19 16.31
CA ALA A 23 -9.21 -13.76 15.09
C ALA A 23 -8.12 -13.35 14.11
N ASN A 24 -7.84 -14.23 13.14
CA ASN A 24 -7.06 -13.87 11.97
C ASN A 24 -7.78 -12.69 11.32
N LEU A 25 -7.08 -11.56 11.17
CA LEU A 25 -7.57 -10.37 10.46
C LEU A 25 -7.80 -10.59 8.95
N ASP A 26 -7.71 -11.84 8.48
CA ASP A 26 -7.92 -12.27 7.09
C ASP A 26 -9.22 -13.08 6.88
N ASP A 27 -10.00 -13.42 7.91
CA ASP A 27 -11.29 -14.16 7.73
C ASP A 27 -12.46 -13.23 7.38
N CYS A 28 -12.27 -12.37 6.38
CA CYS A 28 -13.39 -11.66 5.78
C CYS A 28 -14.09 -12.60 4.79
N ALA A 29 -15.35 -12.94 5.07
CA ALA A 29 -16.18 -13.63 4.08
C ALA A 29 -16.24 -12.81 2.79
N ALA A 30 -16.24 -13.49 1.64
CA ALA A 30 -16.28 -12.84 0.34
C ALA A 30 -17.50 -11.89 0.27
N PRO A 31 -17.29 -10.60 -0.03
CA PRO A 31 -18.38 -9.65 -0.07
C PRO A 31 -19.33 -10.02 -1.21
N ASN A 32 -20.64 -9.94 -0.99
CA ASN A 32 -21.66 -10.13 -2.04
C ASN A 32 -21.60 -11.45 -2.83
N GLY A 33 -20.94 -12.51 -2.34
CA GLY A 33 -20.77 -13.76 -3.08
C GLY A 33 -19.71 -13.68 -4.19
N THR A 34 -18.82 -12.69 -4.12
CA THR A 34 -17.75 -12.48 -5.10
C THR A 34 -16.70 -13.57 -5.11
N ASP A 35 -16.82 -14.64 -4.34
CA ASP A 35 -16.02 -15.87 -4.44
C ASP A 35 -16.54 -16.84 -5.51
N THR A 36 -17.79 -16.67 -5.97
CA THR A 36 -18.45 -17.58 -6.91
C THR A 36 -18.85 -16.95 -8.23
N ALA A 37 -19.08 -15.63 -8.27
CA ALA A 37 -19.43 -14.92 -9.48
C ALA A 37 -18.91 -13.48 -9.50
N MET A 38 -18.87 -12.91 -10.71
CA MET A 38 -18.72 -11.47 -10.90
C MET A 38 -20.08 -10.79 -10.71
N HIS A 39 -20.10 -9.69 -9.97
CA HIS A 39 -21.27 -8.83 -9.80
C HIS A 39 -21.01 -7.48 -10.47
N TRP A 40 -22.05 -6.86 -11.02
CA TRP A 40 -21.93 -5.56 -11.66
C TRP A 40 -23.22 -4.75 -11.48
N TRP A 41 -23.10 -3.43 -11.56
CA TRP A 41 -24.24 -2.51 -11.62
C TRP A 41 -23.81 -1.19 -12.25
N GLN A 42 -24.79 -0.43 -12.75
CA GLN A 42 -24.54 0.93 -13.22
C GLN A 42 -24.41 1.89 -12.03
N CYS A 43 -23.31 2.65 -11.94
CA CYS A 43 -23.03 3.54 -10.80
C CYS A 43 -23.50 4.99 -10.99
N ASN A 44 -24.02 5.36 -12.15
CA ASN A 44 -24.53 6.70 -12.40
C ASN A 44 -25.88 6.69 -13.12
N SER A 45 -26.51 7.86 -13.20
CA SER A 45 -27.76 8.11 -13.92
C SER A 45 -27.53 8.74 -15.30
N GLY A 46 -26.36 8.50 -15.90
CA GLY A 46 -26.01 9.03 -17.20
C GLY A 46 -26.85 8.46 -18.36
N PRO A 47 -26.76 9.07 -19.56
CA PRO A 47 -27.63 8.71 -20.68
C PRO A 47 -27.36 7.31 -21.23
N VAL A 48 -26.12 6.84 -21.17
CA VAL A 48 -25.77 5.48 -21.61
C VAL A 48 -26.24 4.46 -20.57
N GLN A 49 -26.93 3.42 -21.03
CA GLN A 49 -27.44 2.36 -20.17
C GLN A 49 -26.69 1.05 -20.44
N PHE A 50 -26.24 0.37 -19.39
CA PHE A 50 -25.65 -0.96 -19.46
C PHE A 50 -26.70 -2.04 -19.11
N PHE A 51 -26.76 -3.12 -19.88
CA PHE A 51 -27.73 -4.20 -19.67
C PHE A 51 -27.12 -5.47 -19.09
N ASN A 52 -25.83 -5.70 -19.32
CA ASN A 52 -25.07 -6.81 -18.79
C ASN A 52 -23.58 -6.45 -18.70
N ALA A 53 -22.81 -7.26 -17.99
CA ALA A 53 -21.35 -7.27 -18.06
C ALA A 53 -20.90 -8.71 -17.85
N THR A 54 -20.05 -9.23 -18.72
CA THR A 54 -19.55 -10.60 -18.63
C THR A 54 -18.05 -10.63 -18.89
N PRO A 55 -17.25 -11.22 -17.99
CA PRO A 55 -15.79 -11.25 -18.11
C PRO A 55 -15.34 -12.39 -19.04
N TYR A 56 -14.41 -12.06 -19.92
CA TYR A 56 -13.72 -12.98 -20.81
C TYR A 56 -12.22 -12.80 -20.68
N ASP A 57 -11.48 -13.86 -21.03
CA ASP A 57 -10.02 -13.82 -21.09
C ASP A 57 -9.50 -12.74 -22.07
N SER A 58 -8.17 -12.57 -22.13
CA SER A 58 -7.51 -11.60 -23.01
C SER A 58 -7.81 -11.80 -24.50
N THR A 59 -8.40 -12.92 -24.90
CA THR A 59 -8.81 -13.20 -26.29
C THR A 59 -10.26 -12.82 -26.56
N GLY A 60 -11.05 -12.51 -25.52
CA GLY A 60 -12.47 -12.21 -25.61
C GLY A 60 -13.34 -13.43 -25.98
N THR A 61 -12.81 -14.65 -25.86
CA THR A 61 -13.47 -15.88 -26.35
C THR A 61 -13.98 -16.77 -25.22
N ASN A 62 -13.19 -16.98 -24.17
CA ASN A 62 -13.57 -17.85 -23.06
C ASN A 62 -14.02 -17.03 -21.86
N TYR A 63 -15.15 -17.43 -21.27
CA TYR A 63 -15.57 -16.88 -19.97
C TYR A 63 -14.47 -17.08 -18.95
N GLU A 64 -14.10 -16.01 -18.23
CA GLU A 64 -13.02 -16.04 -17.25
C GLU A 64 -13.51 -15.63 -15.87
N TYR A 65 -13.46 -16.58 -14.94
CA TYR A 65 -13.71 -16.32 -13.53
C TYR A 65 -12.97 -17.37 -12.65
N PRO A 66 -12.30 -16.97 -11.56
CA PRO A 66 -11.95 -15.59 -11.15
C PRO A 66 -11.20 -14.81 -12.23
N ILE A 67 -11.27 -13.47 -12.15
CA ILE A 67 -10.62 -12.61 -13.13
C ILE A 67 -9.11 -12.53 -12.88
N HIS A 68 -8.32 -12.15 -13.89
CA HIS A 68 -6.90 -11.89 -13.70
C HIS A 68 -6.57 -10.44 -14.01
N LEU A 69 -6.12 -9.69 -13.01
CA LEU A 69 -5.81 -8.26 -13.18
C LEU A 69 -4.37 -7.99 -13.65
N SER A 70 -3.55 -9.04 -13.77
CA SER A 70 -2.19 -8.96 -14.33
C SER A 70 -2.10 -9.22 -15.82
N LYS A 71 -3.23 -9.45 -16.48
CA LYS A 71 -3.35 -9.57 -17.93
C LYS A 71 -4.60 -8.79 -18.39
N PRO A 72 -4.70 -8.46 -19.69
CA PRO A 72 -5.91 -7.83 -20.20
C PRO A 72 -7.13 -8.73 -19.98
N ILE A 73 -8.23 -8.13 -19.53
CA ILE A 73 -9.54 -8.79 -19.44
C ILE A 73 -10.52 -8.08 -20.37
N VAL A 74 -11.32 -8.85 -21.10
CA VAL A 74 -12.38 -8.31 -21.97
C VAL A 74 -13.71 -8.43 -21.25
N VAL A 75 -14.36 -7.30 -20.97
CA VAL A 75 -15.72 -7.24 -20.44
C VAL A 75 -16.68 -6.96 -21.58
N LYS A 76 -17.47 -7.97 -21.95
CA LYS A 76 -18.53 -7.80 -22.96
C LYS A 76 -19.77 -7.24 -22.30
N THR A 77 -20.28 -6.14 -22.84
CA THR A 77 -21.47 -5.47 -22.34
C THR A 77 -22.39 -5.05 -23.49
N GLN A 78 -23.70 -5.21 -23.31
CA GLN A 78 -24.72 -4.60 -24.13
C GLN A 78 -25.05 -3.23 -23.58
N ILE A 79 -25.00 -2.22 -24.44
CA ILE A 79 -25.34 -0.85 -24.09
C ILE A 79 -26.44 -0.29 -24.99
N ASN A 80 -27.16 0.70 -24.47
CA ASN A 80 -27.96 1.63 -25.26
C ASN A 80 -27.40 3.04 -25.08
N ASN A 81 -26.97 3.65 -26.17
CA ASN A 81 -26.52 5.03 -26.20
C ASN A 81 -27.58 5.91 -26.91
N PRO A 82 -28.39 6.72 -26.20
CA PRO A 82 -29.51 7.42 -26.82
C PRO A 82 -29.14 8.74 -27.50
N THR A 83 -27.91 9.24 -27.30
CA THR A 83 -27.54 10.63 -27.63
C THR A 83 -26.46 10.71 -28.70
N ASN A 84 -25.21 10.76 -28.27
CA ASN A 84 -24.07 11.26 -29.04
C ASN A 84 -23.20 10.13 -29.59
N THR A 85 -22.42 10.41 -30.63
CA THR A 85 -21.33 9.51 -31.01
C THR A 85 -20.09 9.88 -30.20
N TYR A 86 -19.61 9.00 -29.33
CA TYR A 86 -18.43 9.25 -28.52
C TYR A 86 -17.17 8.79 -29.24
N VAL A 87 -16.16 9.65 -29.27
CA VAL A 87 -14.93 9.47 -30.06
C VAL A 87 -13.70 10.00 -29.32
N SER A 88 -12.51 9.55 -29.75
CA SER A 88 -11.25 10.19 -29.37
C SER A 88 -11.17 11.61 -29.97
N PRO A 89 -10.58 12.59 -29.27
CA PRO A 89 -9.96 12.50 -27.95
C PRO A 89 -10.92 12.77 -26.77
N ASN A 90 -12.20 12.98 -27.05
CA ASN A 90 -13.17 13.51 -26.09
C ASN A 90 -13.67 12.47 -25.09
N LEU A 91 -13.77 11.20 -25.50
CA LEU A 91 -14.15 10.12 -24.60
C LEU A 91 -12.98 9.73 -23.70
N ARG A 92 -13.10 10.06 -22.42
CA ARG A 92 -12.13 9.82 -21.36
C ARG A 92 -12.57 8.66 -20.48
N ASN A 93 -11.59 7.95 -19.93
CA ASN A 93 -11.78 6.84 -19.02
C ASN A 93 -11.11 7.11 -17.67
N THR A 94 -11.79 6.79 -16.59
CA THR A 94 -11.19 6.69 -15.25
C THR A 94 -11.51 5.34 -14.65
N VAL A 95 -10.50 4.64 -14.12
CA VAL A 95 -10.70 3.41 -13.36
C VAL A 95 -10.31 3.62 -11.89
N ASN A 96 -11.28 3.48 -10.99
CA ASN A 96 -11.02 3.44 -9.56
C ASN A 96 -11.05 1.99 -9.09
N ILE A 97 -10.17 1.65 -8.16
CA ILE A 97 -9.99 0.29 -7.64
C ILE A 97 -10.18 0.33 -6.13
N TRP A 98 -10.90 -0.64 -5.58
CA TRP A 98 -10.98 -0.91 -4.15
C TRP A 98 -10.66 -2.37 -3.88
N LYS A 99 -10.02 -2.60 -2.75
CA LYS A 99 -9.80 -3.93 -2.17
C LYS A 99 -10.68 -4.10 -0.95
N TYR A 100 -11.17 -5.32 -0.73
CA TYR A 100 -11.87 -5.65 0.50
C TYR A 100 -10.88 -6.19 1.54
N GLY A 101 -11.14 -5.94 2.82
CA GLY A 101 -10.34 -6.52 3.90
C GLY A 101 -9.02 -5.78 4.18
N GLY A 102 -8.20 -6.40 5.03
CA GLY A 102 -6.92 -5.86 5.48
C GLY A 102 -7.02 -4.95 6.72
N TRP A 103 -6.11 -3.97 6.80
CA TRP A 103 -5.88 -3.10 7.96
C TRP A 103 -7.09 -2.24 8.42
N SER A 104 -8.13 -2.11 7.58
CA SER A 104 -9.40 -1.44 7.85
C SER A 104 -10.53 -2.37 8.27
N GLY A 105 -10.27 -3.68 8.41
CA GLY A 105 -11.30 -4.70 8.64
C GLY A 105 -12.05 -5.08 7.36
N CYS A 106 -13.17 -5.79 7.49
CA CYS A 106 -14.00 -6.28 6.38
C CYS A 106 -14.83 -5.17 5.73
N ALA A 107 -14.14 -4.23 5.11
CA ALA A 107 -14.72 -3.11 4.38
C ALA A 107 -13.90 -2.85 3.11
N TRP A 108 -14.53 -2.18 2.14
CA TRP A 108 -13.86 -1.72 0.94
C TRP A 108 -12.93 -0.53 1.27
N SER A 109 -11.70 -0.60 0.81
CA SER A 109 -10.72 0.47 0.89
C SER A 109 -10.16 0.78 -0.49
N SER A 110 -10.08 2.07 -0.82
CA SER A 110 -9.57 2.50 -2.13
C SER A 110 -8.11 2.12 -2.27
N VAL A 111 -7.75 1.56 -3.43
CA VAL A 111 -6.38 1.35 -3.86
C VAL A 111 -5.91 2.64 -4.52
N PRO A 112 -4.84 3.28 -4.01
CA PRO A 112 -4.37 4.54 -4.56
C PRO A 112 -3.73 4.30 -5.93
N THR A 113 -4.45 4.61 -7.00
CA THR A 113 -3.95 4.50 -8.39
C THR A 113 -2.98 5.62 -8.76
N LEU A 114 -2.82 6.63 -7.88
CA LEU A 114 -1.94 7.79 -8.06
C LEU A 114 -2.24 8.58 -9.35
N GLY A 115 -3.48 8.55 -9.82
CA GLY A 115 -3.90 9.21 -11.06
C GLY A 115 -3.49 8.47 -12.33
N LEU A 116 -2.77 7.35 -12.26
CA LEU A 116 -2.35 6.56 -13.42
C LEU A 116 -3.53 6.01 -14.23
N LEU A 117 -4.68 5.82 -13.57
CA LEU A 117 -5.91 5.36 -14.20
C LEU A 117 -6.96 6.48 -14.34
N LYS A 118 -6.57 7.74 -14.20
CA LYS A 118 -7.50 8.88 -14.24
C LYS A 118 -7.41 9.59 -15.58
N ASP A 119 -8.58 9.91 -16.13
CA ASP A 119 -8.72 10.73 -17.33
C ASP A 119 -7.82 10.25 -18.48
N LEU A 120 -7.82 8.94 -18.75
CA LEU A 120 -7.13 8.32 -19.87
C LEU A 120 -7.96 8.41 -21.15
N SER A 121 -7.33 8.32 -22.32
CA SER A 121 -8.08 8.21 -23.59
C SER A 121 -8.80 6.87 -23.63
N ALA A 122 -10.13 6.86 -23.54
CA ALA A 122 -10.91 5.62 -23.47
C ALA A 122 -10.69 4.74 -24.72
N CYS A 123 -10.61 5.39 -25.89
CA CYS A 123 -10.42 4.71 -27.17
C CYS A 123 -9.04 4.05 -27.31
N GLU A 124 -8.03 4.57 -26.62
CA GLU A 124 -6.67 4.00 -26.60
C GLU A 124 -6.50 2.97 -25.46
N HIS A 125 -7.37 3.02 -24.45
CA HIS A 125 -7.31 2.19 -23.24
C HIS A 125 -8.53 1.26 -23.15
N GLY A 126 -8.91 0.68 -24.29
CA GLY A 126 -9.75 -0.52 -24.33
C GLY A 126 -11.23 -0.34 -24.67
N VAL A 127 -11.72 0.89 -24.90
CA VAL A 127 -13.08 1.11 -25.44
C VAL A 127 -13.06 1.10 -26.97
N PRO A 128 -13.83 0.22 -27.64
CA PRO A 128 -14.00 0.27 -29.08
C PRO A 128 -14.69 1.57 -29.51
N CYS A 129 -13.95 2.45 -30.17
CA CYS A 129 -14.46 3.71 -30.71
C CYS A 129 -14.61 3.66 -32.24
N PRO A 130 -15.60 4.38 -32.82
CA PRO A 130 -16.59 5.24 -32.16
C PRO A 130 -17.70 4.45 -31.44
N VAL A 131 -18.14 4.94 -30.28
CA VAL A 131 -19.36 4.45 -29.61
C VAL A 131 -20.56 5.17 -30.20
N LYS A 132 -21.32 4.49 -31.07
CA LYS A 132 -22.41 5.10 -31.83
C LYS A 132 -23.71 5.19 -31.02
N PRO A 133 -24.68 6.04 -31.42
CA PRO A 133 -26.03 5.96 -30.86
C PRO A 133 -26.73 4.65 -31.20
N GLY A 134 -27.64 4.22 -30.32
CA GLY A 134 -28.44 3.00 -30.42
C GLY A 134 -27.95 1.85 -29.53
N ASN A 135 -28.61 0.71 -29.69
CA ASN A 135 -28.23 -0.54 -29.04
C ASN A 135 -27.00 -1.15 -29.73
N GLN A 136 -25.98 -1.51 -28.96
CA GLN A 136 -24.79 -2.19 -29.47
C GLN A 136 -24.13 -3.05 -28.40
N GLU A 137 -23.32 -4.01 -28.85
CA GLU A 137 -22.38 -4.74 -28.00
C GLU A 137 -21.06 -3.96 -27.96
N LEU A 138 -20.46 -3.86 -26.78
CA LEU A 138 -19.22 -3.17 -26.53
C LEU A 138 -18.28 -4.12 -25.78
N ASP A 139 -17.12 -4.40 -26.37
CA ASP A 139 -16.07 -5.23 -25.78
C ASP A 139 -15.04 -4.32 -25.12
N VAL A 140 -15.24 -4.03 -23.82
CA VAL A 140 -14.36 -3.14 -23.06
C VAL A 140 -13.17 -3.94 -22.54
N THR A 141 -11.96 -3.56 -22.96
CA THR A 141 -10.73 -4.16 -22.44
C THR A 141 -10.24 -3.38 -21.23
N ILE A 142 -10.09 -4.06 -20.09
CA ILE A 142 -9.43 -3.51 -18.91
C ILE A 142 -8.03 -4.12 -18.87
N ASP A 143 -7.01 -3.27 -19.00
CA ASP A 143 -5.61 -3.71 -19.08
C ASP A 143 -4.74 -2.92 -18.10
N PHE A 144 -4.34 -3.57 -17.01
CA PHE A 144 -3.40 -2.98 -16.05
C PHE A 144 -1.94 -3.33 -16.34
N THR A 145 -1.62 -4.06 -17.40
CA THR A 145 -0.24 -4.49 -17.70
C THR A 145 0.71 -3.32 -17.94
N GLN A 146 0.18 -2.20 -18.43
CA GLN A 146 0.92 -0.95 -18.61
C GLN A 146 1.19 -0.21 -17.30
N PHE A 147 0.49 -0.59 -16.22
CA PHE A 147 0.53 0.03 -14.90
C PHE A 147 1.06 -0.97 -13.87
N GLN A 148 2.30 -1.45 -14.07
CA GLN A 148 2.93 -2.41 -13.16
C GLN A 148 2.94 -1.92 -11.70
N GLN A 149 3.03 -0.61 -11.49
CA GLN A 149 2.94 0.02 -10.18
C GLN A 149 1.62 -0.35 -9.50
N ILE A 150 0.51 -0.35 -10.24
CA ILE A 150 -0.84 -0.69 -9.75
C ILE A 150 -0.94 -2.19 -9.50
N ILE A 151 -0.48 -3.03 -10.44
CA ILE A 151 -0.43 -4.49 -10.25
C ILE A 151 0.31 -4.83 -8.95
N ASN A 152 1.44 -4.15 -8.67
CA ASN A 152 2.21 -4.36 -7.44
C ASN A 152 1.48 -3.93 -6.15
N LEU A 153 0.41 -3.12 -6.24
CA LEU A 153 -0.45 -2.76 -5.11
C LEU A 153 -1.46 -3.86 -4.77
N LEU A 154 -1.79 -4.69 -5.76
CA LEU A 154 -2.85 -5.68 -5.66
C LEU A 154 -2.28 -6.95 -5.02
N LYS A 155 -2.94 -7.42 -3.97
CA LYS A 155 -2.75 -8.76 -3.43
C LYS A 155 -3.39 -9.80 -4.34
N ASP A 156 -2.72 -10.94 -4.45
CA ASP A 156 -3.20 -12.11 -5.18
C ASP A 156 -4.34 -12.81 -4.43
N ASN A 157 -5.29 -13.40 -5.18
CA ASN A 157 -6.39 -14.19 -4.64
C ASN A 157 -7.27 -13.43 -3.64
N GLU A 158 -7.76 -12.26 -4.05
CA GLU A 158 -8.56 -11.36 -3.20
C GLU A 158 -9.74 -10.77 -4.00
N PRO A 159 -10.83 -10.35 -3.33
CA PRO A 159 -11.94 -9.67 -3.98
C PRO A 159 -11.64 -8.18 -4.20
N TYR A 160 -11.88 -7.73 -5.43
CA TYR A 160 -11.72 -6.35 -5.86
C TYR A 160 -13.04 -5.76 -6.36
N GLN A 161 -13.14 -4.45 -6.21
CA GLN A 161 -14.17 -3.63 -6.82
C GLN A 161 -13.51 -2.66 -7.79
N LEU A 162 -14.03 -2.59 -9.02
CA LEU A 162 -13.58 -1.69 -10.07
C LEU A 162 -14.74 -0.77 -10.44
N GLU A 163 -14.50 0.53 -10.45
CA GLU A 163 -15.39 1.52 -11.06
C GLU A 163 -14.78 1.91 -12.39
N TYR A 164 -15.51 1.66 -13.47
CA TYR A 164 -15.12 2.06 -14.82
C TYR A 164 -16.00 3.23 -15.25
N LEU A 165 -15.44 4.43 -15.16
CA LEU A 165 -16.10 5.69 -15.48
C LEU A 165 -15.67 6.16 -16.87
N LEU A 166 -16.64 6.47 -17.71
CA LEU A 166 -16.46 7.14 -18.99
C LEU A 166 -17.05 8.54 -18.92
N HIS A 167 -16.31 9.52 -19.42
CA HIS A 167 -16.74 10.91 -19.50
C HIS A 167 -16.44 11.44 -20.90
N ASP A 168 -17.43 11.95 -21.61
CA ASP A 168 -17.21 12.62 -22.89
C ASP A 168 -17.08 14.14 -22.70
N ASN A 169 -15.87 14.67 -22.89
CA ASN A 169 -15.57 16.09 -22.70
C ASN A 169 -16.35 17.03 -23.66
N GLN A 170 -16.93 16.51 -24.74
CA GLN A 170 -17.64 17.32 -25.73
C GLN A 170 -19.11 17.53 -25.36
N SER A 171 -19.80 16.46 -24.96
CA SER A 171 -21.21 16.49 -24.55
C SER A 171 -21.39 16.73 -23.06
N GLY A 172 -20.40 16.37 -22.24
CA GLY A 172 -20.51 16.29 -20.78
C GLY A 172 -21.23 15.03 -20.29
N ASP A 173 -21.51 14.07 -21.18
CA ASP A 173 -22.19 12.82 -20.83
C ASP A 173 -21.25 11.88 -20.06
N ASP A 174 -21.77 11.28 -18.98
CA ASP A 174 -21.07 10.28 -18.17
C ASP A 174 -21.68 8.89 -18.33
N ALA A 175 -20.89 7.83 -18.26
CA ALA A 175 -21.35 6.45 -18.13
C ALA A 175 -20.49 5.72 -17.10
N CYS A 176 -21.10 5.02 -16.15
CA CYS A 176 -20.37 4.39 -15.05
C CYS A 176 -20.81 2.95 -14.83
N MET A 177 -19.85 2.03 -14.83
CA MET A 177 -20.06 0.62 -14.49
C MET A 177 -19.21 0.22 -13.28
N MET A 178 -19.85 -0.32 -12.24
CA MET A 178 -19.17 -1.00 -11.15
C MET A 178 -19.08 -2.49 -11.44
N VAL A 179 -17.94 -3.07 -11.10
CA VAL A 179 -17.71 -4.51 -11.13
C VAL A 179 -17.10 -4.93 -9.80
N GLN A 180 -17.59 -6.03 -9.23
CA GLN A 180 -16.98 -6.71 -8.09
C GLN A 180 -16.67 -8.16 -8.47
N ALA A 181 -15.43 -8.59 -8.24
CA ALA A 181 -14.99 -9.94 -8.60
C ALA A 181 -13.83 -10.41 -7.73
N TRP A 182 -13.70 -11.72 -7.57
CA TRP A 182 -12.45 -12.34 -7.12
C TRP A 182 -11.40 -12.20 -8.20
N ALA A 183 -10.18 -11.80 -7.83
CA ALA A 183 -9.08 -11.64 -8.77
C ALA A 183 -7.79 -12.35 -8.37
N TYR A 184 -7.10 -12.86 -9.38
CA TYR A 184 -5.71 -13.29 -9.34
C TYR A 184 -4.79 -12.22 -9.95
N ILE A 185 -3.61 -12.06 -9.37
CA ILE A 185 -2.55 -11.15 -9.80
C ILE A 185 -1.34 -11.93 -10.27
N ASN A 186 -0.98 -13.04 -9.62
CA ASN A 186 0.15 -13.84 -10.08
C ASN A 186 -0.35 -15.06 -10.87
N PRO A 187 0.12 -15.28 -12.11
CA PRO A 187 0.04 -16.62 -12.68
C PRO A 187 0.94 -17.51 -11.82
N MET A 188 0.33 -18.38 -11.01
CA MET A 188 0.96 -19.26 -10.03
C MET A 188 2.42 -19.65 -10.37
N LEU A 189 3.39 -19.01 -9.71
CA LEU A 189 4.61 -19.68 -9.33
C LEU A 189 4.37 -20.21 -7.92
N PHE A 190 4.02 -21.50 -7.87
CA PHE A 190 3.81 -22.29 -6.66
C PHE A 190 5.09 -22.26 -5.80
N ARG A 191 5.25 -21.21 -4.99
CA ARG A 191 6.28 -21.16 -3.93
C ARG A 191 5.77 -21.98 -2.77
N SER A 192 6.06 -23.27 -2.81
CA SER A 192 6.02 -24.14 -1.63
C SER A 192 6.94 -23.57 -0.55
N PHE A 193 6.39 -22.84 0.40
CA PHE A 193 7.12 -22.42 1.60
C PHE A 193 6.84 -23.44 2.71
N LEU A 194 7.87 -24.21 3.05
CA LEU A 194 7.88 -25.15 4.16
C LEU A 194 7.67 -24.37 5.47
N LEU A 195 6.55 -24.63 6.15
CA LEU A 195 6.32 -24.19 7.53
C LEU A 195 7.22 -25.00 8.47
N LEU A 196 8.28 -24.37 9.00
CA LEU A 196 8.99 -24.87 10.16
C LEU A 196 8.38 -24.25 11.41
N VAL A 197 7.62 -25.04 12.16
CA VAL A 197 7.03 -24.64 13.44
C VAL A 197 8.10 -24.69 14.52
N SER A 198 8.64 -23.54 14.90
CA SER A 198 9.38 -23.37 16.16
C SER A 198 8.40 -22.88 17.23
N ALA A 199 8.00 -23.80 18.11
CA ALA A 199 7.27 -23.48 19.32
C ALA A 199 8.19 -22.73 20.29
N LEU A 200 8.01 -21.41 20.39
CA LEU A 200 8.57 -20.58 21.45
C LEU A 200 7.44 -20.17 22.39
N PHE A 201 7.68 -20.40 23.67
CA PHE A 201 6.81 -20.02 24.79
C PHE A 201 6.46 -18.53 24.72
N VAL A 202 5.20 -18.20 24.44
CA VAL A 202 4.69 -16.82 24.58
C VAL A 202 4.28 -16.62 26.03
N VAL A 203 5.11 -15.87 26.76
CA VAL A 203 4.68 -15.22 27.99
C VAL A 203 3.76 -14.07 27.56
N SER A 204 2.47 -14.12 27.91
CA SER A 204 1.50 -13.09 27.57
C SER A 204 1.72 -11.84 28.42
N SER A 205 2.73 -11.03 28.09
CA SER A 205 2.67 -9.60 28.36
C SER A 205 1.94 -8.96 27.19
N ALA A 206 0.84 -8.26 27.46
CA ALA A 206 0.22 -7.40 26.45
C ALA A 206 1.31 -6.49 25.85
N CYS A 207 1.37 -6.37 24.53
CA CYS A 207 2.36 -5.52 23.87
C CYS A 207 2.20 -4.08 24.34
N ASP A 208 3.31 -3.36 24.51
CA ASP A 208 3.25 -1.93 24.75
C ASP A 208 2.55 -1.24 23.57
N THR A 209 1.59 -0.37 23.87
CA THR A 209 0.92 0.45 22.84
C THR A 209 1.91 1.41 22.17
N TRP A 210 2.94 1.81 22.91
CA TRP A 210 3.99 2.73 22.51
C TRP A 210 5.37 2.06 22.66
N PRO A 211 5.81 1.29 21.65
CA PRO A 211 7.09 0.60 21.71
C PRO A 211 8.22 1.62 21.88
N ASN A 212 9.30 1.24 22.56
CA ASN A 212 10.50 2.07 22.72
C ASN A 212 10.22 3.50 23.20
N THR A 213 9.21 3.67 24.08
CA THR A 213 8.80 4.97 24.66
C THR A 213 8.40 6.03 23.62
N THR A 214 7.95 5.57 22.43
CA THR A 214 7.53 6.44 21.32
C THR A 214 6.40 7.40 21.65
N GLU A 215 5.74 7.29 22.81
CA GLU A 215 4.70 8.19 23.30
C GLU A 215 5.21 9.57 23.76
N THR A 216 6.46 9.63 24.24
CA THR A 216 7.02 10.81 24.89
C THR A 216 8.29 11.36 24.26
N LYS A 217 8.98 10.56 23.44
CA LYS A 217 10.22 10.97 22.79
C LYS A 217 10.48 10.20 21.50
N VAL A 218 11.50 10.66 20.80
CA VAL A 218 12.10 9.99 19.66
C VAL A 218 13.13 8.99 20.17
N THR A 219 13.15 7.81 19.56
CA THR A 219 14.20 6.81 19.77
C THR A 219 14.85 6.53 18.42
N TRP A 220 16.18 6.55 18.33
CA TRP A 220 16.88 6.36 17.07
C TRP A 220 18.12 5.49 17.24
N TRP A 221 18.59 4.92 16.13
CA TRP A 221 19.89 4.24 16.02
C TRP A 221 20.37 4.24 14.58
N GLN A 222 21.68 4.10 14.38
CA GLN A 222 22.25 3.86 13.07
C GLN A 222 22.03 2.40 12.67
N CYS A 223 21.53 2.19 11.46
CA CYS A 223 21.20 0.87 10.89
C CYS A 223 22.16 0.42 9.79
N SER A 224 23.20 1.20 9.47
CA SER A 224 24.28 0.82 8.54
C SER A 224 25.59 0.58 9.28
N SER A 225 26.41 -0.31 8.74
CA SER A 225 27.81 -0.49 9.14
C SER A 225 28.71 0.10 8.05
N GLY A 226 29.08 1.38 8.20
CA GLY A 226 29.87 2.12 7.22
C GLY A 226 30.85 3.09 7.87
N PRO A 227 31.67 3.79 7.07
CA PRO A 227 32.64 4.77 7.57
C PRO A 227 31.97 6.04 8.13
N ILE A 228 30.73 6.31 7.71
CA ILE A 228 29.91 7.39 8.24
C ILE A 228 29.34 6.96 9.60
N THR A 229 29.54 7.79 10.62
CA THR A 229 28.96 7.57 11.94
C THR A 229 27.98 8.67 12.32
N VAL A 230 26.86 8.28 12.90
CA VAL A 230 25.81 9.19 13.38
C VAL A 230 25.93 9.31 14.89
N SER A 231 26.07 10.53 15.40
CA SER A 231 26.18 10.80 16.84
C SER A 231 24.91 11.41 17.44
N ASP A 232 24.08 12.05 16.64
CA ASP A 232 22.82 12.64 17.09
C ASP A 232 21.78 12.68 15.97
N VAL A 233 20.50 12.57 16.33
CA VAL A 233 19.35 12.65 15.43
C VAL A 233 18.23 13.38 16.14
N ASN A 234 17.83 14.52 15.58
CA ASN A 234 16.84 15.38 16.19
C ASN A 234 15.80 15.86 15.16
N PRO A 235 14.53 15.45 15.27
CA PRO A 235 13.49 15.97 14.39
C PRO A 235 13.15 17.42 14.75
N THR A 236 13.05 18.24 13.71
CA THR A 236 12.73 19.65 13.80
C THR A 236 11.72 20.03 12.73
N ASP A 237 10.92 21.05 13.01
CA ASP A 237 10.07 21.67 12.00
C ASP A 237 10.91 22.48 10.99
N LYS A 238 10.27 23.05 9.97
CA LYS A 238 10.95 23.91 8.98
C LYS A 238 11.67 25.14 9.57
N SER A 239 11.33 25.56 10.79
CA SER A 239 12.01 26.66 11.47
C SER A 239 13.27 26.21 12.23
N GLY A 240 13.52 24.90 12.31
CA GLY A 240 14.61 24.29 13.07
C GLY A 240 14.28 24.09 14.55
N ALA A 241 13.02 24.29 14.96
CA ALA A 241 12.59 24.05 16.34
C ALA A 241 12.30 22.56 16.54
N TYR A 242 12.68 22.01 17.71
CA TYR A 242 12.41 20.62 18.06
C TYR A 242 10.93 20.28 17.92
N GLU A 243 10.62 19.22 17.20
CA GLU A 243 9.24 18.82 16.91
C GLU A 243 8.90 17.47 17.54
N TYR A 244 7.93 17.50 18.46
CA TYR A 244 7.35 16.30 19.05
C TYR A 244 5.91 16.55 19.54
N PRO A 245 4.94 15.65 19.25
CA PRO A 245 5.00 14.56 18.28
C PRO A 245 5.34 15.06 16.87
N ILE A 246 5.91 14.21 16.02
CA ILE A 246 6.27 14.63 14.65
C ILE A 246 5.01 14.81 13.81
N ARG A 247 4.94 15.83 12.96
CA ARG A 247 3.89 15.97 11.96
C ARG A 247 4.40 15.49 10.62
N LEU A 248 3.70 14.54 10.01
CA LEU A 248 4.02 14.05 8.65
C LEU A 248 3.17 14.73 7.57
N THR A 249 2.26 15.63 7.97
CA THR A 249 1.46 16.45 7.04
C THR A 249 2.21 17.68 6.54
N GLU A 250 3.36 17.97 7.14
CA GLU A 250 4.24 19.08 6.81
C GLU A 250 5.67 18.52 6.74
N PRO A 251 6.61 19.23 6.10
CA PRO A 251 7.94 18.68 5.92
C PRO A 251 8.70 18.70 7.24
N LEU A 252 9.26 17.55 7.57
CA LEU A 252 9.99 17.29 8.80
C LEU A 252 11.48 17.27 8.50
N LEU A 253 12.27 18.08 9.21
CA LEU A 253 13.73 18.07 9.09
C LEU A 253 14.34 17.15 10.15
N ILE A 254 15.01 16.09 9.73
CA ILE A 254 15.74 15.20 10.63
C ILE A 254 17.18 15.68 10.70
N ALA A 255 17.47 16.58 11.64
CA ALA A 255 18.81 17.11 11.88
C ALA A 255 19.70 15.99 12.41
N THR A 256 20.65 15.54 11.59
CA THR A 256 21.50 14.38 11.83
C THR A 256 22.94 14.82 11.94
N THR A 257 23.57 14.57 13.07
CA THR A 257 25.00 14.86 13.25
C THR A 257 25.81 13.67 12.77
N ILE A 258 26.63 13.88 11.74
CA ILE A 258 27.47 12.87 11.12
C ILE A 258 28.96 13.17 11.28
N ASN A 259 29.77 12.12 11.30
CA ASN A 259 31.20 12.19 11.02
C ASN A 259 31.49 11.37 9.76
N ASP A 260 32.04 12.03 8.75
CA ASP A 260 32.52 11.41 7.53
C ASP A 260 34.03 11.66 7.37
N PRO A 261 34.85 10.60 7.36
CA PRO A 261 36.30 10.73 7.29
C PRO A 261 36.86 11.14 5.92
N ALA A 262 36.15 10.94 4.80
CA ALA A 262 36.82 10.97 3.50
C ALA A 262 35.98 11.34 2.26
N SER A 263 34.68 11.04 2.24
CA SER A 263 33.91 11.05 0.98
C SER A 263 33.10 12.34 0.78
N THR A 264 32.90 12.71 -0.48
CA THR A 264 31.93 13.75 -0.85
C THR A 264 30.79 13.09 -1.59
N TYR A 265 29.56 13.25 -1.11
CA TYR A 265 28.37 12.68 -1.73
C TYR A 265 27.58 13.77 -2.45
N ASP A 266 27.24 13.53 -3.72
CA ASP A 266 26.54 14.48 -4.58
C ASP A 266 25.70 13.77 -5.64
N THR A 267 24.89 14.54 -6.37
CA THR A 267 24.14 14.06 -7.53
C THR A 267 25.09 13.70 -8.68
N PRO A 268 24.77 12.68 -9.50
CA PRO A 268 23.61 11.77 -9.43
C PRO A 268 23.84 10.51 -8.58
N GLY A 269 24.98 10.42 -7.88
CA GLY A 269 25.43 9.20 -7.18
C GLY A 269 24.67 8.93 -5.88
N LEU A 270 24.29 9.99 -5.15
CA LEU A 270 23.61 9.82 -3.88
C LEU A 270 22.12 9.51 -4.06
N LYS A 271 21.74 8.27 -3.72
CA LYS A 271 20.38 7.77 -3.72
C LYS A 271 19.82 7.73 -2.31
N GLN A 272 18.52 7.96 -2.18
CA GLN A 272 17.81 7.79 -0.93
C GLN A 272 16.68 6.78 -1.04
N THR A 273 16.45 6.06 0.06
CA THR A 273 15.32 5.17 0.27
C THR A 273 14.72 5.40 1.65
N ILE A 274 13.42 5.68 1.72
CA ILE A 274 12.69 5.88 2.97
C ILE A 274 11.72 4.73 3.17
N LYS A 275 11.88 3.99 4.26
CA LYS A 275 10.93 2.95 4.69
C LYS A 275 10.10 3.47 5.84
N VAL A 276 8.79 3.26 5.75
CA VAL A 276 7.84 3.61 6.80
C VAL A 276 7.27 2.32 7.36
N ALA A 277 7.21 2.16 8.67
CA ALA A 277 6.58 1.04 9.33
C ALA A 277 5.71 1.50 10.50
N GLN A 278 4.59 0.82 10.72
CA GLN A 278 3.65 1.10 11.79
C GLN A 278 3.71 -0.01 12.84
N TRP A 279 3.57 0.35 14.11
CA TRP A 279 3.47 -0.65 15.17
C TRP A 279 2.16 -1.42 15.11
N ASN A 280 2.24 -2.74 15.18
CA ASN A 280 1.11 -3.64 15.28
C ASN A 280 1.05 -4.22 16.70
N VAL A 281 0.06 -3.76 17.46
CA VAL A 281 -0.18 -4.21 18.85
C VAL A 281 -0.62 -5.67 18.97
N ASN A 282 -1.09 -6.29 17.88
CA ASN A 282 -1.49 -7.70 17.90
C ASN A 282 -0.30 -8.64 17.73
N THR A 283 0.74 -8.19 17.00
CA THR A 283 1.94 -8.99 16.73
C THR A 283 3.17 -8.53 17.52
N CYS A 284 3.03 -7.49 18.36
CA CYS A 284 4.14 -6.79 19.01
C CYS A 284 5.28 -6.45 18.03
N GLY A 285 4.95 -5.99 16.82
CA GLY A 285 5.95 -5.85 15.77
C GLY A 285 5.69 -4.70 14.81
N TRP A 286 6.76 -4.24 14.16
CA TRP A 286 6.69 -3.25 13.10
C TRP A 286 6.23 -3.90 11.79
N THR A 287 5.21 -3.31 11.18
CA THR A 287 4.70 -3.72 9.88
C THR A 287 4.98 -2.63 8.87
N ASN A 288 5.67 -2.95 7.78
CA ASN A 288 5.99 -1.99 6.73
C ASN A 288 4.70 -1.40 6.13
N VAL A 289 4.65 -0.08 6.10
CA VAL A 289 3.69 0.67 5.28
C VAL A 289 4.21 0.62 3.85
N PRO A 290 3.41 0.17 2.89
CA PRO A 290 3.85 0.10 1.52
C PRO A 290 3.97 1.53 0.97
N THR A 291 5.20 1.93 0.64
CA THR A 291 5.51 3.23 0.00
C THR A 291 5.45 3.15 -1.52
N PHE A 292 5.19 1.95 -2.05
CA PHE A 292 4.97 1.68 -3.48
C PHE A 292 6.14 2.09 -4.39
N GLY A 293 7.36 2.08 -3.84
CA GLY A 293 8.57 2.47 -4.55
C GLY A 293 8.74 3.98 -4.73
N LEU A 294 7.76 4.80 -4.36
CA LEU A 294 7.85 6.27 -4.46
C LEU A 294 8.99 6.85 -3.63
N LEU A 295 9.34 6.15 -2.55
CA LEU A 295 10.43 6.53 -1.67
C LEU A 295 11.63 5.60 -1.82
N ASN A 296 11.76 4.85 -2.92
CA ASN A 296 12.82 3.87 -3.10
C ASN A 296 13.78 4.31 -4.21
N ASN A 297 15.07 4.35 -3.89
CA ASN A 297 16.15 4.66 -4.81
C ASN A 297 15.97 5.97 -5.61
N ILE A 298 15.46 7.01 -4.95
CA ILE A 298 15.27 8.34 -5.56
C ILE A 298 16.53 9.18 -5.39
N ASP A 299 16.74 10.19 -6.26
CA ASP A 299 17.89 11.10 -6.14
C ASP A 299 17.80 11.88 -4.82
N ALA A 300 18.77 11.68 -3.93
CA ALA A 300 18.72 12.25 -2.58
C ALA A 300 18.78 13.78 -2.60
N CYS A 301 19.64 14.34 -3.45
CA CYS A 301 19.91 15.77 -3.54
C CYS A 301 18.69 16.58 -4.02
N SER A 302 17.89 15.99 -4.90
CA SER A 302 16.65 16.59 -5.41
C SER A 302 15.45 16.37 -4.49
N ASN A 303 15.58 15.54 -3.45
CA ASN A 303 14.49 15.11 -2.58
C ASN A 303 14.83 15.27 -1.09
N GLY A 304 15.43 16.41 -0.73
CA GLY A 304 15.51 16.83 0.68
C GLY A 304 16.85 16.58 1.39
N VAL A 305 17.86 16.05 0.69
CA VAL A 305 19.21 15.89 1.27
C VAL A 305 20.12 17.02 0.82
N PRO A 306 20.82 17.73 1.73
CA PRO A 306 21.70 18.83 1.37
C PRO A 306 22.95 18.30 0.67
N CYS A 307 23.06 18.56 -0.62
CA CYS A 307 24.22 18.22 -1.44
C CYS A 307 25.04 19.44 -1.88
N PRO A 308 26.36 19.32 -2.05
CA PRO A 308 27.16 18.14 -1.72
C PRO A 308 27.36 17.99 -0.20
N ILE A 309 27.29 16.76 0.30
CA ILE A 309 27.75 16.43 1.66
C ILE A 309 29.27 16.29 1.58
N LYS A 310 30.01 17.12 2.32
CA LYS A 310 31.49 17.14 2.28
C LYS A 310 32.07 16.39 3.48
N PRO A 311 33.29 15.84 3.39
CA PRO A 311 33.94 15.19 4.52
C PRO A 311 34.07 16.14 5.72
N GLY A 312 33.94 15.61 6.93
CA GLY A 312 34.21 16.35 8.15
C GLY A 312 33.59 15.72 9.41
N ASN A 313 33.95 16.30 10.55
CA ASN A 313 33.55 15.82 11.87
C ASN A 313 32.44 16.71 12.45
N ASN A 314 31.48 16.07 13.12
CA ASN A 314 30.33 16.70 13.78
C ASN A 314 29.56 17.66 12.87
N GLN A 315 29.39 17.28 11.60
CA GLN A 315 28.58 18.05 10.67
C GLN A 315 27.10 17.73 10.89
N VAL A 316 26.25 18.75 10.89
CA VAL A 316 24.81 18.57 10.94
C VAL A 316 24.26 18.62 9.51
N ILE A 317 23.62 17.55 9.07
CA ILE A 317 22.86 17.49 7.82
C ILE A 317 21.37 17.37 8.15
N ASN A 318 20.53 18.12 7.44
CA ASN A 318 19.07 18.02 7.59
C ASN A 318 18.53 17.08 6.53
N LEU A 319 18.10 15.88 6.93
CA LEU A 319 17.40 14.97 6.03
C LEU A 319 15.92 15.37 6.03
N GLU A 320 15.44 15.99 4.96
CA GLU A 320 14.04 16.42 4.86
C GLU A 320 13.13 15.26 4.46
N LEU A 321 12.13 14.99 5.29
CA LEU A 321 11.05 14.07 5.02
C LEU A 321 9.80 14.87 4.66
N ASP A 322 9.50 14.95 3.36
CA ASP A 322 8.31 15.61 2.83
C ASP A 322 7.42 14.62 2.08
N PHE A 323 6.15 14.54 2.47
CA PHE A 323 5.13 13.74 1.80
C PHE A 323 4.13 14.58 1.00
N SER A 324 4.37 15.89 0.79
CA SER A 324 3.50 16.78 0.03
C SER A 324 3.18 16.26 -1.36
N ASP A 325 4.19 15.66 -2.01
CA ASP A 325 4.10 15.14 -3.37
C ASP A 325 3.59 13.69 -3.39
N THR A 326 3.42 13.08 -2.22
CA THR A 326 2.94 11.70 -2.05
C THR A 326 1.81 11.61 -1.01
N PRO A 327 0.71 12.41 -1.16
CA PRO A 327 -0.38 12.46 -0.18
C PRO A 327 -1.07 11.09 0.01
N ALA A 328 -0.95 10.20 -0.98
CA ALA A 328 -1.42 8.82 -0.88
C ALA A 328 -0.73 8.03 0.25
N ILE A 329 0.56 8.27 0.52
CA ILE A 329 1.28 7.62 1.62
C ILE A 329 0.71 8.10 2.95
N ILE A 330 0.53 9.42 3.13
CA ILE A 330 -0.07 10.00 4.35
C ILE A 330 -1.47 9.47 4.61
N ASN A 331 -2.29 9.29 3.56
CA ASN A 331 -3.64 8.74 3.69
C ASN A 331 -3.66 7.28 4.18
N LEU A 332 -2.55 6.54 4.05
CA LEU A 332 -2.41 5.20 4.63
C LEU A 332 -2.01 5.22 6.10
N LEU A 333 -1.56 6.36 6.62
CA LEU A 333 -1.07 6.47 7.99
C LEU A 333 -2.22 6.80 8.95
N LYS A 334 -2.37 5.98 9.99
CA LYS A 334 -3.28 6.24 11.10
C LYS A 334 -2.77 7.42 11.92
N ASN A 335 -3.65 8.39 12.16
CA ASN A 335 -3.32 9.54 12.98
C ASN A 335 -3.00 9.12 14.41
N ASP A 336 -2.03 9.80 15.00
CA ASP A 336 -1.67 9.67 16.40
C ASP A 336 -1.24 8.25 16.81
N LYS A 337 -0.24 7.72 16.09
CA LYS A 337 0.28 6.36 16.25
C LYS A 337 1.81 6.33 16.22
N PRO A 338 2.45 5.29 16.78
CA PRO A 338 3.88 5.10 16.69
C PRO A 338 4.29 4.59 15.30
N TYR A 339 5.31 5.23 14.73
CA TYR A 339 5.92 4.92 13.46
C TYR A 339 7.42 4.69 13.61
N GLN A 340 7.95 3.80 12.79
CA GLN A 340 9.37 3.62 12.52
C GLN A 340 9.65 4.14 11.11
N LEU A 341 10.64 5.02 11.00
CA LEU A 341 11.09 5.62 9.76
C LEU A 341 12.56 5.24 9.59
N GLU A 342 12.90 4.59 8.48
CA GLU A 342 14.28 4.30 8.12
C GLU A 342 14.67 5.16 6.92
N TYR A 343 15.67 6.01 7.11
CA TYR A 343 16.27 6.83 6.07
C TYR A 343 17.57 6.16 5.64
N HIS A 344 17.60 5.62 4.41
CA HIS A 344 18.77 4.99 3.81
C HIS A 344 19.32 5.93 2.74
N LEU A 345 20.60 6.26 2.81
CA LEU A 345 21.36 6.89 1.74
C LEU A 345 22.39 5.88 1.23
N HIS A 346 22.48 5.77 -0.08
CA HIS A 346 23.46 4.94 -0.78
C HIS A 346 24.15 5.80 -1.82
N ASP A 347 25.48 5.88 -1.79
CA ASP A 347 26.24 6.54 -2.84
C ASP A 347 26.75 5.53 -3.87
N ASP A 348 26.27 5.64 -5.12
CA ASP A 348 26.65 4.75 -6.22
C ASP A 348 28.16 4.85 -6.59
N VAL A 349 28.85 5.93 -6.18
CA VAL A 349 30.26 6.19 -6.55
C VAL A 349 31.22 5.55 -5.55
N SER A 350 31.04 5.81 -4.25
CA SER A 350 31.87 5.22 -3.18
C SER A 350 31.35 3.86 -2.70
N ASN A 351 30.10 3.52 -3.03
CA ASN A 351 29.39 2.33 -2.53
C ASN A 351 29.30 2.32 -0.98
N GLU A 352 29.14 3.51 -0.39
CA GLU A 352 28.97 3.71 1.05
C GLU A 352 27.50 3.94 1.40
N ASP A 353 27.09 3.40 2.56
CA ASP A 353 25.72 3.48 3.06
C ASP A 353 25.63 4.26 4.37
N LEU A 354 24.69 5.20 4.45
CA LEU A 354 24.22 5.79 5.69
C LEU A 354 22.77 5.36 5.94
N CYS A 355 22.50 4.72 7.07
CA CYS A 355 21.14 4.38 7.47
C CYS A 355 20.85 4.88 8.87
N VAL A 356 19.76 5.63 9.02
CA VAL A 356 19.23 6.05 10.32
C VAL A 356 17.82 5.51 10.47
N THR A 357 17.58 4.76 11.53
CA THR A 357 16.24 4.41 11.97
C THR A 357 15.85 5.33 13.11
N PHE A 358 14.68 5.97 13.01
CA PHE A 358 14.08 6.64 14.15
C PHE A 358 12.61 6.28 14.31
N GLN A 359 12.17 6.25 15.55
CA GLN A 359 10.83 5.88 15.95
C GLN A 359 10.21 7.00 16.77
N ALA A 360 8.98 7.37 16.44
CA ALA A 360 8.26 8.44 17.11
C ALA A 360 6.74 8.27 16.99
N ARG A 361 6.00 8.96 17.86
CA ARG A 361 4.59 9.24 17.68
C ARG A 361 4.42 10.26 16.57
N ALA A 362 3.56 9.97 15.59
CA ALA A 362 3.29 10.85 14.46
C ALA A 362 1.83 11.30 14.36
N LEU A 363 1.64 12.56 13.97
CA LEU A 363 0.37 13.15 13.56
C LEU A 363 0.30 13.18 12.03
N THR A 364 -0.80 12.68 11.48
CA THR A 364 -1.00 12.49 10.02
C THR A 364 -2.23 13.23 9.52
N LYS A 365 -2.84 14.05 10.37
CA LYS A 365 -3.95 14.96 10.06
C LYS A 365 -3.69 16.31 10.72
N THR A 366 -4.00 17.38 10.02
CA THR A 366 -4.17 18.71 10.61
C THR A 366 -5.48 18.69 11.40
N ASN A 367 -5.42 19.02 12.70
CA ASN A 367 -6.60 19.12 13.55
C ASN A 367 -7.48 20.32 13.18
#